data_AF-A0A419EEY0-F1
#
_entry.id   AF-A0A419EEY0-F1
#
_cell.length_a   1.000
_cell.length_b   1.000
_cell.length_c   1.000
_cell.angle_alpha   90.00
_cell.angle_beta   90.00
_cell.angle_gamma   90.00
#
_symmetry.space_group_name_H-M   'P 1'
#
loop_
_entity.id
_entity.type
_entity.pdbx_description
1 polymer ?
#
loop_
_entity_poly.entity_id
_entity_poly.type
_entity_poly.pdbx_seq_one_letter_code
_entity_poly.pdbx_strand_id
1 'polypeptide(L)'
;MEMLELLETMRSEQASVKRLFGGEGQRVRVGRHSPQYLAKLSEAVKLVADVYNGKRPMHYLQEAMTTSDFPYLFGDILDRQVLASYREWPTTWQNYCKRGRVRDFRTVKRFGVYGADQVLGSVVGEKGEYPYEEINEDTPYSYAVSKYGRKIRFAWETMVNDDLDALKDQPERLGRAARRSEEKFATQLFVDASGPHASFYTVGNANIVTGNPALSIAGLQTALEKLSSQVDQNGEPIVIDTVELVYPPVLEVTAQNILNAITIEATEKGGTSARKLTLQNWMKTTFRPNKNAYIPIVASTANGNTSWFLFANPDNGRPAMELGFLIGHEEPEIFMKTPNQTRVGGGSDAMDGDFETDAIEHKLRHVFGGTRMDPKMTVGSNGSGS
;
A
#
# COMPACT_ATOMS: atom_id res chain seq x y z
N MET A 1 -21.09 1.99 16.95
CA MET A 1 -20.23 1.46 18.02
C MET A 1 -18.76 1.90 17.86
N GLU A 2 -18.29 2.23 16.64
CA GLU A 2 -16.89 2.67 16.42
C GLU A 2 -16.51 4.07 16.96
N MET A 3 -17.44 5.03 17.06
CA MET A 3 -17.16 6.38 17.63
C MET A 3 -16.97 6.38 19.15
N LEU A 4 -17.45 5.35 19.86
CA LEU A 4 -17.26 5.19 21.31
C LEU A 4 -15.92 4.51 21.62
N GLU A 5 -15.48 3.55 20.79
CA GLU A 5 -14.11 3.01 20.83
C GLU A 5 -13.06 4.08 20.52
N LEU A 6 -13.37 5.06 19.67
CA LEU A 6 -12.50 6.21 19.41
C LEU A 6 -12.38 7.13 20.64
N LEU A 7 -13.44 7.27 21.44
CA LEU A 7 -13.42 7.99 22.72
C LEU A 7 -12.65 7.23 23.81
N GLU A 8 -12.73 5.90 23.83
CA GLU A 8 -11.99 5.06 24.77
C GLU A 8 -10.50 4.95 24.42
N THR A 9 -10.15 4.86 23.14
CA THR A 9 -8.75 4.90 22.67
C THR A 9 -8.10 6.26 22.91
N MET A 10 -8.84 7.37 22.78
CA MET A 10 -8.32 8.69 23.19
C MET A 10 -8.03 8.80 24.69
N ARG A 11 -8.79 8.11 25.56
CA ARG A 11 -8.52 8.06 27.00
C ARG A 11 -7.31 7.18 27.33
N SER A 12 -7.11 6.07 26.62
CA SER A 12 -5.97 5.17 26.83
C SER A 12 -4.66 5.76 26.28
N GLU A 13 -4.71 6.52 25.19
CA GLU A 13 -3.58 7.28 24.65
C GLU A 13 -3.12 8.41 25.59
N GLN A 14 -4.04 9.10 26.28
CA GLN A 14 -3.69 10.12 27.29
C GLN A 14 -2.85 9.56 28.45
N ALA A 15 -3.07 8.29 28.82
CA ALA A 15 -2.33 7.63 29.89
C ALA A 15 -0.93 7.15 29.43
N SER A 16 -0.75 6.80 28.15
CA SER A 16 0.53 6.36 27.59
C SER A 16 1.47 7.54 27.24
N VAL A 17 0.90 8.67 26.81
CA VAL A 17 1.64 9.91 26.47
C VAL A 17 2.39 10.49 27.68
N LYS A 18 1.85 10.40 28.89
CA LYS A 18 2.52 10.92 30.10
C LYS A 18 3.77 10.11 30.49
N ARG A 19 3.90 8.87 30.02
CA ARG A 19 5.07 7.99 30.26
C ARG A 19 6.10 8.02 29.12
N LEU A 20 5.72 8.43 27.91
CA LEU A 20 6.58 8.38 26.72
C LEU A 20 7.34 9.68 26.40
N PHE A 21 6.94 10.83 26.96
CA PHE A 21 7.49 12.14 26.57
C PHE A 21 8.26 12.89 27.68
N GLY A 22 8.92 12.15 28.57
CA GLY A 22 10.05 12.67 29.35
C GLY A 22 11.33 12.64 28.52
N GLY A 23 11.43 13.49 27.48
CA GLY A 23 12.61 13.51 26.61
C GLY A 23 12.45 14.47 25.44
N GLU A 24 13.48 15.31 25.26
CA GLU A 24 13.54 16.50 24.40
C GLU A 24 13.24 16.26 22.91
N GLY A 25 12.57 17.23 22.27
CA GLY A 25 12.33 17.21 20.82
C GLY A 25 11.23 18.16 20.34
N GLN A 26 11.38 19.46 20.61
CA GLN A 26 10.38 20.48 20.31
C GLN A 26 10.39 20.88 18.82
N ARG A 27 9.35 20.52 18.03
CA ARG A 27 9.00 21.21 16.76
C ARG A 27 7.48 21.20 16.47
N VAL A 28 6.89 22.40 16.49
CA VAL A 28 5.70 22.89 15.73
C VAL A 28 4.52 21.91 15.51
N ARG A 29 4.11 21.17 16.55
CA ARG A 29 2.78 20.50 16.62
C ARG A 29 1.99 20.87 17.89
N VAL A 30 2.46 21.86 18.65
CA VAL A 30 1.97 22.13 20.01
C VAL A 30 0.57 22.78 20.03
N GLY A 31 0.15 23.49 18.97
CA GLY A 31 -1.15 24.16 18.92
C GLY A 31 -2.37 23.25 18.77
N ARG A 32 -2.22 22.11 18.07
CA ARG A 32 -3.31 21.15 17.78
C ARG A 32 -3.64 20.19 18.94
N HIS A 33 -2.90 20.28 20.05
CA HIS A 33 -3.03 19.41 21.20
C HIS A 33 -3.44 20.14 22.50
N SER A 34 -3.82 21.42 22.41
CA SER A 34 -4.37 22.11 23.58
C SER A 34 -5.72 21.52 23.97
N PRO A 35 -6.02 21.32 25.27
CA PRO A 35 -7.32 20.81 25.72
C PRO A 35 -8.52 21.64 25.21
N GLN A 36 -8.32 22.95 25.02
CA GLN A 36 -9.32 23.87 24.46
C GLN A 36 -9.57 23.62 22.97
N TYR A 37 -8.52 23.37 22.18
CA TYR A 37 -8.66 23.01 20.76
C TYR A 37 -9.41 21.68 20.59
N LEU A 38 -9.08 20.67 21.41
CA LEU A 38 -9.77 19.38 21.36
C LEU A 38 -11.25 19.49 21.76
N ALA A 39 -11.58 20.36 22.73
CA ALA A 39 -12.97 20.64 23.08
C ALA A 39 -13.73 21.29 21.91
N LYS A 40 -13.18 22.35 21.30
CA LYS A 40 -13.74 23.01 20.12
C LYS A 40 -13.89 22.05 18.93
N LEU A 41 -12.88 21.21 18.69
CA LEU A 41 -12.92 20.17 17.67
C LEU A 41 -14.04 19.16 17.95
N SER A 42 -14.18 18.70 19.19
CA SER A 42 -15.23 17.75 19.55
C SER A 42 -16.63 18.34 19.39
N GLU A 43 -16.79 19.64 19.63
CA GLU A 43 -18.03 20.37 19.39
C GLU A 43 -18.30 20.53 17.90
N ALA A 44 -17.29 20.88 17.11
CA ALA A 44 -17.39 20.93 15.65
C ALA A 44 -17.73 19.57 15.05
N VAL A 45 -17.10 18.48 15.52
CA VAL A 45 -17.41 17.11 15.10
C VAL A 45 -18.86 16.75 15.44
N LYS A 46 -19.34 17.09 16.64
CA LYS A 46 -20.74 16.86 17.02
C LYS A 46 -21.70 17.64 16.14
N LEU A 47 -21.39 18.90 15.84
CA LEU A 47 -22.20 19.72 14.95
C LEU A 47 -22.28 19.10 13.55
N VAL A 48 -21.13 18.75 12.96
CA VAL A 48 -21.06 18.09 11.65
C VAL A 48 -21.81 16.76 11.67
N ALA A 49 -21.63 15.93 12.71
CA ALA A 49 -22.31 14.65 12.84
C ALA A 49 -23.84 14.81 13.03
N ASP A 50 -24.29 15.79 13.79
CA ASP A 50 -25.72 16.07 13.97
C ASP A 50 -26.35 16.53 12.66
N VAL A 51 -25.65 17.35 11.87
CA VAL A 51 -26.09 17.74 10.52
C VAL A 51 -26.12 16.53 9.58
N TYR A 52 -25.06 15.71 9.59
CA TYR A 52 -24.95 14.50 8.74
C TYR A 52 -26.02 13.45 9.04
N ASN A 53 -26.48 13.37 10.29
CA ASN A 53 -27.53 12.44 10.72
C ASN A 53 -28.94 13.06 10.62
N GLY A 54 -29.07 14.27 10.06
CA GLY A 54 -30.36 14.96 9.94
C GLY A 54 -30.97 15.42 11.27
N LYS A 55 -30.20 15.42 12.36
CA LYS A 55 -30.64 15.92 13.68
C LYS A 55 -30.63 17.44 13.75
N ARG A 56 -29.81 18.09 12.92
CA ARG A 56 -29.76 19.55 12.75
C ARG A 56 -29.81 19.88 11.26
N PRO A 57 -30.52 20.95 10.87
CA PRO A 57 -30.53 21.43 9.48
C PRO A 57 -29.19 22.10 9.11
N MET A 58 -28.85 22.13 7.82
CA MET A 58 -27.54 22.57 7.31
C MET A 58 -27.22 24.04 7.56
N HIS A 59 -28.21 24.90 7.72
CA HIS A 59 -27.95 26.31 8.02
C HIS A 59 -27.12 26.52 9.29
N TYR A 60 -27.16 25.59 10.26
CA TYR A 60 -26.26 25.60 11.42
C TYR A 60 -24.79 25.36 11.04
N LEU A 61 -24.54 24.53 10.02
CA LEU A 61 -23.20 24.34 9.47
C LEU A 61 -22.77 25.58 8.67
N GLN A 62 -23.67 26.17 7.87
CA GLN A 62 -23.39 27.41 7.13
C GLN A 62 -23.08 28.58 8.09
N GLU A 63 -23.86 28.74 9.16
CA GLU A 63 -23.61 29.75 10.19
C GLU A 63 -22.28 29.50 10.90
N ALA A 64 -21.99 28.25 11.28
CA ALA A 64 -20.71 27.90 11.89
C ALA A 64 -19.52 28.18 10.95
N MET A 65 -19.65 27.94 9.65
CA MET A 65 -18.61 28.22 8.65
C MET A 65 -18.20 29.69 8.57
N THR A 66 -19.11 30.63 8.88
CA THR A 66 -18.79 32.07 8.91
C THR A 66 -17.93 32.48 10.11
N THR A 67 -17.75 31.59 11.09
CA THR A 67 -16.92 31.88 12.27
C THR A 67 -15.44 31.64 11.97
N SER A 68 -14.57 32.51 12.48
CA SER A 68 -13.12 32.48 12.18
C SER A 68 -12.40 31.15 12.49
N ASP A 69 -12.87 30.38 13.48
CA ASP A 69 -12.21 29.14 13.92
C ASP A 69 -12.74 27.88 13.20
N PHE A 70 -14.01 27.85 12.79
CA PHE A 70 -14.68 26.63 12.35
C PHE A 70 -14.19 26.10 10.99
N PRO A 71 -13.91 26.92 9.95
CA PRO A 71 -13.34 26.42 8.69
C PRO A 71 -12.04 25.64 8.88
N TYR A 72 -11.19 26.07 9.82
CA TYR A 72 -9.95 25.37 10.14
C TYR A 72 -10.21 24.04 10.87
N LEU A 73 -11.17 24.01 11.79
CA LEU A 73 -11.60 22.78 12.48
C LEU A 73 -12.27 21.81 11.50
N PHE A 74 -13.09 22.31 10.59
CA PHE A 74 -13.74 21.53 9.55
C PHE A 74 -12.70 20.91 8.60
N GLY A 75 -11.66 21.64 8.21
CA GLY A 75 -10.52 21.09 7.47
C GLY A 75 -9.83 19.93 8.20
N ASP A 76 -9.67 20.01 9.53
CA ASP A 76 -9.10 18.93 10.36
C ASP A 76 -10.05 17.71 10.45
N ILE A 77 -11.37 17.93 10.43
CA ILE A 77 -12.38 16.86 10.35
C ILE A 77 -12.31 16.15 9.00
N LEU A 78 -12.22 16.90 7.89
CA LEU A 78 -12.08 16.34 6.54
C LEU A 78 -10.79 15.53 6.39
N ASP A 79 -9.68 16.03 6.92
CA ASP A 79 -8.39 15.32 6.91
C ASP A 79 -8.48 13.98 7.65
N ARG A 80 -9.11 13.95 8.84
CA ARG A 80 -9.37 12.70 9.57
C ARG A 80 -10.32 11.75 8.83
N GLN A 81 -11.35 12.26 8.15
CA GLN A 81 -12.28 11.44 7.38
C GLN A 81 -11.58 10.79 6.17
N VAL A 82 -10.69 11.53 5.50
CA VAL A 82 -9.87 10.99 4.41
C VAL A 82 -8.86 9.99 4.92
N LEU A 83 -8.27 10.24 6.08
CA LEU A 83 -7.38 9.29 6.71
C LEU A 83 -8.10 8.00 7.11
N ALA A 84 -9.31 8.10 7.66
CA ALA A 84 -10.13 6.95 8.03
C ALA A 84 -10.47 6.10 6.79
N SER A 85 -11.01 6.72 5.74
CA SER A 85 -11.33 6.02 4.49
C SER A 85 -10.10 5.47 3.75
N TYR A 86 -8.95 6.13 3.89
CA TYR A 86 -7.66 5.62 3.42
C TYR A 86 -7.22 4.38 4.22
N ARG A 87 -7.44 4.33 5.53
CA ARG A 87 -7.07 3.17 6.37
C ARG A 87 -8.02 1.99 6.22
N GLU A 88 -9.31 2.26 5.98
CA GLU A 88 -10.35 1.24 5.84
C GLU A 88 -10.22 0.44 4.54
N TRP A 89 -9.75 1.08 3.45
CA TRP A 89 -9.67 0.40 2.16
C TRP A 89 -8.59 -0.69 2.15
N PRO A 90 -8.94 -1.96 1.87
CA PRO A 90 -7.99 -3.06 1.89
C PRO A 90 -6.98 -2.93 0.75
N THR A 91 -5.70 -3.08 1.08
CA THR A 91 -4.59 -3.15 0.11
C THR A 91 -3.84 -4.45 0.29
N THR A 92 -3.41 -5.08 -0.80
CA THR A 92 -2.65 -6.33 -0.74
C THR A 92 -1.16 -6.13 -0.94
N TRP A 93 -0.75 -5.01 -1.55
CA TRP A 93 0.65 -4.75 -1.89
C TRP A 93 1.61 -4.84 -0.70
N GLN A 94 1.16 -4.51 0.52
CA GLN A 94 1.97 -4.55 1.73
C GLN A 94 2.45 -5.96 2.09
N ASN A 95 1.77 -7.01 1.61
CA ASN A 95 2.13 -8.39 1.93
C ASN A 95 3.32 -8.88 1.10
N TYR A 96 3.54 -8.34 -0.10
CA TYR A 96 4.55 -8.81 -1.05
C TYR A 96 5.53 -7.74 -1.56
N CYS A 97 5.33 -6.48 -1.17
CA CYS A 97 6.19 -5.36 -1.51
C CYS A 97 6.64 -4.64 -0.24
N LYS A 98 7.94 -4.37 -0.10
CA LYS A 98 8.50 -3.73 1.08
C LYS A 98 8.09 -2.26 1.14
N ARG A 99 7.58 -1.83 2.28
CA ARG A 99 7.34 -0.40 2.53
C ARG A 99 8.64 0.31 2.87
N GLY A 100 9.01 1.25 2.02
CA GLY A 100 10.18 2.12 2.16
C GLY A 100 9.83 3.52 2.66
N ARG A 101 10.84 4.21 3.20
CA ARG A 101 10.75 5.63 3.54
C ARG A 101 11.91 6.39 2.90
N VAL A 102 11.60 7.58 2.40
CA VAL A 102 12.50 8.46 1.66
C VAL A 102 12.48 9.86 2.26
N ARG A 103 13.64 10.52 2.36
CA ARG A 103 13.77 11.84 2.97
C ARG A 103 13.39 12.99 2.01
N ASP A 104 13.64 12.85 0.72
CA ASP A 104 13.47 13.92 -0.27
C ASP A 104 13.02 13.39 -1.66
N PHE A 105 12.84 14.28 -2.63
CA PHE A 105 12.38 13.92 -3.99
C PHE A 105 13.52 13.48 -4.92
N ARG A 106 14.77 13.45 -4.46
CA ARG A 106 15.90 13.05 -5.30
C ARG A 106 15.89 11.54 -5.46
N THR A 107 16.57 11.08 -6.52
CA THR A 107 16.76 9.66 -6.75
C THR A 107 17.51 9.03 -5.58
N VAL A 108 16.84 8.13 -4.88
CA VAL A 108 17.41 7.30 -3.82
C VAL A 108 18.05 6.09 -4.48
N LYS A 109 19.25 5.74 -4.03
CA LYS A 109 19.90 4.48 -4.37
C LYS A 109 19.69 3.49 -3.23
N ARG A 110 19.31 2.26 -3.56
CA ARG A 110 19.24 1.10 -2.67
C ARG A 110 20.28 0.09 -3.14
N PHE A 111 20.98 -0.50 -2.19
CA PHE A 111 22.00 -1.51 -2.45
C PHE A 111 21.46 -2.84 -1.92
N GLY A 112 21.44 -3.87 -2.78
CA GLY A 112 21.46 -5.24 -2.32
C GLY A 112 22.88 -5.54 -1.86
N VAL A 113 23.08 -5.80 -0.57
CA VAL A 113 24.39 -6.17 -0.03
C VAL A 113 24.38 -7.68 0.14
N TYR A 114 25.38 -8.34 -0.45
CA TYR A 114 25.55 -9.79 -0.42
C TYR A 114 26.97 -10.13 0.04
N GLY A 115 27.13 -11.15 0.89
CA GLY A 115 28.40 -11.52 1.55
C GLY A 115 28.36 -11.32 3.08
N ALA A 116 29.30 -11.93 3.81
CA ALA A 116 29.38 -12.01 5.28
C ALA A 116 28.39 -12.95 6.00
N ASP A 117 27.38 -13.49 5.29
CA ASP A 117 26.45 -14.53 5.79
C ASP A 117 26.72 -15.89 5.11
N GLN A 118 27.94 -16.06 4.60
CA GLN A 118 28.30 -17.21 3.80
C GLN A 118 28.54 -18.45 4.66
N VAL A 119 28.46 -19.63 4.06
CA VAL A 119 28.98 -20.85 4.72
C VAL A 119 30.47 -20.67 4.94
N LEU A 120 30.87 -20.52 6.21
CA LEU A 120 32.26 -20.33 6.61
C LEU A 120 33.18 -21.35 5.94
N GLY A 121 34.14 -20.85 5.17
CA GLY A 121 35.17 -21.66 4.51
C GLY A 121 36.04 -22.44 5.52
N SER A 122 36.68 -23.50 5.02
CA SER A 122 37.49 -24.52 5.71
C SER A 122 38.05 -24.18 7.09
N VAL A 123 37.98 -25.15 8.01
CA VAL A 123 38.63 -25.22 9.34
C VAL A 123 39.87 -24.33 9.43
N VAL A 124 39.72 -23.18 10.10
CA VAL A 124 40.85 -22.34 10.47
C VAL A 124 41.69 -23.15 11.46
N GLY A 125 42.93 -23.48 11.09
CA GLY A 125 43.85 -24.17 12.00
C GLY A 125 44.07 -23.35 13.28
N GLU A 126 44.37 -23.99 14.41
CA GLU A 126 44.71 -23.26 15.63
C GLU A 126 45.84 -22.25 15.36
N LYS A 127 45.55 -20.95 15.55
CA LYS A 127 46.41 -19.77 15.26
C LYS A 127 46.58 -19.38 13.78
N GLY A 128 45.71 -19.83 12.88
CA GLY A 128 45.63 -19.31 11.51
C GLY A 128 44.98 -17.93 11.41
N GLU A 129 45.37 -17.14 10.41
CA GLU A 129 44.69 -15.88 10.05
C GLU A 129 43.37 -16.19 9.34
N TYR A 130 42.28 -15.51 9.73
CA TYR A 130 40.98 -15.67 9.11
C TYR A 130 40.97 -14.99 7.73
N PRO A 131 40.46 -15.65 6.67
CA PRO A 131 40.33 -15.00 5.37
C PRO A 131 39.30 -13.86 5.44
N TYR A 132 39.57 -12.76 4.75
CA TYR A 132 38.59 -11.69 4.54
C TYR A 132 37.54 -12.18 3.54
N GLU A 133 36.26 -12.03 3.87
CA GLU A 133 35.18 -12.24 2.91
C GLU A 133 34.99 -11.00 2.02
N GLU A 134 34.82 -11.23 0.72
CA GLU A 134 34.48 -10.18 -0.23
C GLU A 134 32.98 -9.85 -0.10
N ILE A 135 32.67 -8.61 0.28
CA ILE A 135 31.31 -8.08 0.26
C ILE A 135 31.07 -7.50 -1.13
N ASN A 136 30.15 -8.09 -1.88
CA ASN A 136 29.76 -7.61 -3.21
C ASN A 136 28.47 -6.79 -3.09
N GLU A 137 28.49 -5.57 -3.62
CA GLU A 137 27.30 -4.73 -3.76
C GLU A 137 26.67 -4.97 -5.13
N ASP A 138 25.36 -5.21 -5.16
CA ASP A 138 24.60 -5.26 -6.41
C ASP A 138 24.57 -3.87 -7.09
N THR A 139 24.24 -3.86 -8.37
CA THR A 139 24.00 -2.62 -9.12
C THR A 139 22.94 -1.79 -8.36
N PRO A 140 23.21 -0.50 -8.07
CA PRO A 140 22.33 0.29 -7.23
C PRO A 140 20.94 0.42 -7.87
N TYR A 141 19.92 -0.10 -7.19
CA TYR A 141 18.52 0.12 -7.54
C TYR A 141 18.16 1.57 -7.25
N SER A 142 17.59 2.27 -8.22
CA SER A 142 17.35 3.72 -8.09
C SER A 142 15.90 4.09 -8.34
N TYR A 143 15.32 4.89 -7.45
CA TYR A 143 13.95 5.39 -7.62
C TYR A 143 13.76 6.76 -6.98
N ALA A 144 12.73 7.49 -7.43
CA ALA A 144 12.33 8.76 -6.85
C ALA A 144 10.84 8.73 -6.53
N VAL A 145 10.47 9.48 -5.50
CA VAL A 145 9.08 9.62 -5.07
C VAL A 145 8.45 10.78 -5.84
N SER A 146 7.20 10.63 -6.27
CA SER A 146 6.47 11.67 -7.03
C SER A 146 5.22 12.13 -6.29
N LYS A 147 4.74 13.33 -6.62
CA LYS A 147 3.49 13.87 -6.06
C LYS A 147 2.32 13.44 -6.93
N TYR A 148 1.39 12.72 -6.33
CA TYR A 148 0.09 12.41 -6.92
C TYR A 148 -0.97 13.27 -6.25
N GLY A 149 -1.90 13.80 -7.02
CA GLY A 149 -2.94 14.64 -6.47
C GLY A 149 -4.10 14.84 -7.42
N ARG A 150 -5.25 15.18 -6.85
CA ARG A 150 -6.47 15.51 -7.58
C ARG A 150 -7.08 16.75 -6.96
N LYS A 151 -7.59 17.64 -7.80
CA LYS A 151 -8.42 18.77 -7.40
C LYS A 151 -9.88 18.40 -7.56
N ILE A 152 -10.71 18.77 -6.60
CA ILE A 152 -12.16 18.79 -6.73
C ILE A 152 -12.61 20.23 -6.56
N ARG A 153 -13.55 20.62 -7.42
CA ARG A 153 -14.22 21.91 -7.40
C ARG A 153 -15.64 21.68 -6.93
N PHE A 154 -16.08 22.51 -6.00
CA PHE A 154 -17.50 22.64 -5.66
C PHE A 154 -17.99 23.95 -6.26
N ALA A 155 -19.17 23.92 -6.87
CA ALA A 155 -19.87 25.13 -7.28
C ALA A 155 -20.55 25.72 -6.04
N TRP A 156 -20.52 27.04 -5.88
CA TRP A 156 -21.13 27.70 -4.72
C TRP A 156 -22.62 27.37 -4.58
N GLU A 157 -23.33 27.21 -5.69
CA GLU A 157 -24.74 26.85 -5.74
C GLU A 157 -25.02 25.49 -5.09
N THR A 158 -24.10 24.53 -5.17
CA THR A 158 -24.26 23.22 -4.49
C THR A 158 -24.17 23.33 -2.97
N MET A 159 -23.46 24.33 -2.46
CA MET A 159 -23.41 24.62 -1.02
C MET A 159 -24.66 25.38 -0.55
N VAL A 160 -25.22 26.24 -1.41
CA VAL A 160 -26.46 26.98 -1.16
C VAL A 160 -27.68 26.06 -1.22
N ASN A 161 -27.69 25.11 -2.16
CA ASN A 161 -28.77 24.15 -2.36
C ASN A 161 -28.80 23.01 -1.32
N ASP A 162 -27.91 23.03 -0.32
CA ASP A 162 -27.89 22.05 0.77
C ASP A 162 -27.70 20.59 0.29
N ASP A 163 -26.82 20.38 -0.69
CA ASP A 163 -26.48 19.03 -1.17
C ASP A 163 -25.48 18.35 -0.20
N LEU A 164 -26.00 17.89 0.94
CA LEU A 164 -25.23 17.27 2.03
C LEU A 164 -24.46 16.00 1.61
N ASP A 165 -25.03 15.22 0.69
CA ASP A 165 -24.41 13.98 0.20
C ASP A 165 -23.13 14.25 -0.58
N ALA A 166 -23.06 15.35 -1.34
CA ALA A 166 -21.86 15.72 -2.10
C ALA A 166 -20.69 16.09 -1.19
N LEU A 167 -20.97 16.71 -0.04
CA LEU A 167 -19.96 17.08 0.96
C LEU A 167 -19.45 15.85 1.73
N LYS A 168 -20.35 14.90 2.03
CA LYS A 168 -20.03 13.67 2.76
C LYS A 168 -19.23 12.65 1.93
N ASP A 169 -19.58 12.47 0.66
CA ASP A 169 -18.97 11.46 -0.20
C ASP A 169 -17.55 11.84 -0.65
N GLN A 170 -17.26 13.13 -0.77
CA GLN A 170 -16.04 13.58 -1.42
C GLN A 170 -14.74 13.21 -0.68
N PRO A 171 -14.64 13.37 0.66
CA PRO A 171 -13.49 12.93 1.43
C PRO A 171 -13.26 11.41 1.31
N GLU A 172 -14.34 10.64 1.36
CA GLU A 172 -14.27 9.18 1.26
C GLU A 172 -13.77 8.75 -0.13
N ARG A 173 -14.25 9.39 -1.20
CA ARG A 173 -13.77 9.16 -2.57
C ARG A 173 -12.29 9.51 -2.73
N LEU A 174 -11.82 10.56 -2.05
CA LEU A 174 -10.42 10.96 -2.06
C LEU A 174 -9.51 9.95 -1.35
N GLY A 175 -9.88 9.49 -0.15
CA GLY A 175 -9.14 8.48 0.58
C GLY A 175 -9.04 7.16 -0.19
N ARG A 176 -10.17 6.72 -0.76
CA ARG A 176 -10.22 5.56 -1.66
C ARG A 176 -9.35 5.75 -2.89
N ALA A 177 -9.35 6.93 -3.51
CA ALA A 177 -8.52 7.21 -4.69
C ALA A 177 -7.02 7.15 -4.39
N ALA A 178 -6.57 7.60 -3.21
CA ALA A 178 -5.18 7.46 -2.78
C ALA A 178 -4.76 5.99 -2.71
N ARG A 179 -5.51 5.15 -1.98
CA ARG A 179 -5.22 3.71 -1.86
C ARG A 179 -5.24 2.96 -3.17
N ARG A 180 -6.23 3.26 -4.01
CA ARG A 180 -6.32 2.71 -5.37
C ARG A 180 -5.11 3.06 -6.23
N SER A 181 -4.54 4.25 -6.02
CA SER A 181 -3.35 4.68 -6.75
C SER A 181 -2.09 3.94 -6.29
N GLU A 182 -1.94 3.70 -4.98
CA GLU A 182 -0.86 2.87 -4.44
C GLU A 182 -0.92 1.43 -4.96
N GLU A 183 -2.06 0.77 -4.83
CA GLU A 183 -2.24 -0.63 -5.24
C GLU A 183 -2.02 -0.77 -6.76
N LYS A 184 -2.57 0.16 -7.56
CA LYS A 184 -2.34 0.17 -9.01
C LYS A 184 -0.86 0.33 -9.34
N PHE A 185 -0.17 1.26 -8.67
CA PHE A 185 1.25 1.51 -8.91
C PHE A 185 2.11 0.30 -8.53
N ALA A 186 1.83 -0.32 -7.38
CA ALA A 186 2.50 -1.56 -6.97
C ALA A 186 2.28 -2.69 -7.99
N THR A 187 1.04 -2.84 -8.51
CA THR A 187 0.75 -3.81 -9.59
C THR A 187 1.53 -3.53 -10.86
N GLN A 188 1.70 -2.26 -11.24
CA GLN A 188 2.49 -1.87 -12.42
C GLN A 188 3.99 -2.18 -12.28
N LEU A 189 4.51 -2.44 -11.08
CA LEU A 189 5.90 -2.85 -10.90
C LEU A 189 6.15 -4.28 -11.40
N PHE A 190 5.14 -5.16 -11.34
CA PHE A 190 5.27 -6.58 -11.70
C PHE A 190 4.33 -7.03 -12.83
N VAL A 191 3.38 -6.21 -13.27
CA VAL A 191 2.47 -6.50 -14.39
C VAL A 191 2.61 -5.42 -15.47
N ASP A 192 2.73 -5.87 -16.72
CA ASP A 192 2.65 -5.07 -17.94
C ASP A 192 1.31 -5.33 -18.68
N ALA A 193 1.09 -4.62 -19.79
CA ALA A 193 -0.12 -4.76 -20.63
C ALA A 193 -0.42 -6.20 -21.09
N SER A 194 0.60 -7.07 -21.18
CA SER A 194 0.50 -8.44 -21.68
C SER A 194 0.63 -9.53 -20.59
N GLY A 195 0.61 -9.16 -19.30
CA GLY A 195 0.78 -10.10 -18.18
C GLY A 195 2.02 -9.78 -17.34
N PRO A 196 2.85 -10.76 -16.95
CA PRO A 196 4.07 -10.52 -16.18
C PRO A 196 4.97 -9.44 -16.81
N HIS A 197 5.48 -8.51 -16.00
CA HIS A 197 6.31 -7.42 -16.49
C HIS A 197 7.57 -7.94 -17.20
N ALA A 198 7.78 -7.55 -18.45
CA ALA A 198 8.76 -8.17 -19.35
C ALA A 198 10.22 -7.99 -18.92
N SER A 199 10.57 -6.86 -18.30
CA SER A 199 11.92 -6.66 -17.75
C SER A 199 12.12 -7.24 -16.35
N PHE A 200 11.06 -7.61 -15.65
CA PHE A 200 11.15 -8.16 -14.30
C PHE A 200 11.14 -9.68 -14.33
N TYR A 201 10.22 -10.26 -15.11
CA TYR A 201 10.12 -11.68 -15.36
C TYR A 201 10.84 -12.02 -16.66
N THR A 202 12.01 -12.64 -16.57
CA THR A 202 12.83 -13.03 -17.72
C THR A 202 13.42 -14.42 -17.52
N VAL A 203 13.83 -15.04 -18.63
CA VAL A 203 14.59 -16.31 -18.57
C VAL A 203 15.91 -16.12 -17.82
N GLY A 204 16.57 -14.96 -17.98
CA GLY A 204 17.84 -14.64 -17.31
C GLY A 204 17.72 -14.51 -15.79
N ASN A 205 16.58 -14.05 -15.28
CA ASN A 205 16.29 -13.97 -13.85
C ASN A 205 15.78 -15.31 -13.28
N ALA A 206 15.64 -16.35 -14.12
CA ALA A 206 15.11 -17.66 -13.77
C ALA A 206 13.72 -17.64 -13.07
N ASN A 207 12.97 -16.55 -13.20
CA ASN A 207 11.75 -16.28 -12.45
C ASN A 207 10.44 -16.44 -13.25
N ILE A 208 10.50 -17.16 -14.38
CA ILE A 208 9.31 -17.56 -15.15
C ILE A 208 9.09 -19.07 -15.00
N VAL A 209 7.83 -19.47 -14.79
CA VAL A 209 7.43 -20.88 -14.83
C VAL A 209 7.43 -21.37 -16.27
N THR A 210 8.20 -22.42 -16.56
CA THR A 210 8.33 -22.97 -17.91
C THR A 210 6.98 -23.45 -18.44
N GLY A 211 6.62 -23.07 -19.67
CA GLY A 211 5.34 -23.42 -20.30
C GLY A 211 4.14 -22.63 -19.78
N ASN A 212 4.38 -21.59 -18.95
CA ASN A 212 3.38 -20.70 -18.36
C ASN A 212 2.06 -21.39 -17.97
N PRO A 213 2.10 -22.42 -17.11
CA PRO A 213 0.90 -23.19 -16.78
C PRO A 213 -0.16 -22.29 -16.14
N ALA A 214 -1.42 -22.59 -16.45
CA ALA A 214 -2.55 -22.07 -15.70
C ALA A 214 -2.43 -22.45 -14.21
N LEU A 215 -3.07 -21.65 -13.34
CA LEU A 215 -3.02 -21.87 -11.91
C LEU A 215 -3.54 -23.28 -11.56
N SER A 216 -2.61 -24.12 -11.10
CA SER A 216 -2.82 -25.54 -10.82
C SER A 216 -1.81 -26.01 -9.79
N ILE A 217 -2.08 -27.16 -9.16
CA ILE A 217 -1.20 -27.77 -8.16
C ILE A 217 0.20 -28.01 -8.75
N ALA A 218 0.28 -28.59 -9.96
CA ALA A 218 1.53 -28.86 -10.65
C ALA A 218 2.28 -27.56 -11.04
N GLY A 219 1.55 -26.52 -11.46
CA GLY A 219 2.13 -25.21 -11.75
C GLY A 219 2.74 -24.56 -10.51
N LEU A 220 2.04 -24.61 -9.38
CA LEU A 220 2.52 -24.08 -8.10
C LEU A 220 3.74 -24.85 -7.56
N GLN A 221 3.78 -26.17 -7.71
CA GLN A 221 4.96 -26.98 -7.38
C GLN A 221 6.17 -26.55 -8.20
N THR A 222 6.01 -26.43 -9.53
CA THR A 222 7.10 -26.02 -10.42
C THR A 222 7.59 -24.61 -10.09
N ALA A 223 6.67 -23.71 -9.72
CA ALA A 223 7.03 -22.35 -9.33
C ALA A 223 7.73 -22.28 -7.97
N LEU A 224 7.31 -23.10 -7.01
CA LEU A 224 7.97 -23.22 -5.72
C LEU A 224 9.37 -23.81 -5.86
N GLU A 225 9.54 -24.85 -6.68
CA GLU A 225 10.86 -25.42 -7.02
C GLU A 225 11.78 -24.36 -7.65
N LYS A 226 11.24 -23.54 -8.57
CA LYS A 226 12.00 -22.42 -9.16
C LYS A 226 12.36 -21.36 -8.14
N LEU A 227 11.49 -21.08 -7.19
CA LEU A 227 11.72 -20.08 -6.16
C LEU A 227 12.74 -20.57 -5.12
N SER A 228 12.66 -21.84 -4.69
CA SER A 228 13.58 -22.44 -3.71
C SER A 228 14.95 -22.82 -4.27
N SER A 229 15.07 -22.96 -5.60
CA SER A 229 16.35 -23.19 -6.28
C SER A 229 17.11 -21.90 -6.62
N GLN A 230 16.59 -20.73 -6.24
CA GLN A 230 17.29 -19.46 -6.44
C GLN A 230 18.54 -19.41 -5.57
N VAL A 231 19.65 -19.04 -6.20
CA VAL A 231 20.94 -18.86 -5.56
C VAL A 231 21.39 -17.41 -5.69
N ASP A 232 22.16 -16.96 -4.70
CA ASP A 232 22.87 -15.70 -4.75
C ASP A 232 23.94 -15.70 -5.85
N GLN A 233 24.50 -14.54 -6.15
CA GLN A 233 25.62 -14.37 -7.08
C GLN A 233 26.86 -15.19 -6.67
N ASN A 234 27.01 -15.47 -5.37
CA ASN A 234 28.07 -16.30 -4.82
C ASN A 234 27.71 -17.80 -4.77
N GLY A 235 26.55 -18.22 -5.29
CA GLY A 235 26.12 -19.62 -5.37
C GLY A 235 25.44 -20.16 -4.10
N GLU A 236 25.15 -19.31 -3.13
CA GLU A 236 24.51 -19.70 -1.88
C GLU A 236 22.97 -19.74 -2.02
N PRO A 237 22.29 -20.71 -1.40
CA PRO A 237 20.84 -20.82 -1.50
C PRO A 237 20.14 -19.66 -0.81
N ILE A 238 19.14 -19.08 -1.46
CA ILE A 238 18.27 -18.07 -0.84
C ILE A 238 17.15 -18.79 -0.08
N VAL A 239 17.15 -18.66 1.24
CA VAL A 239 16.14 -19.31 2.09
C VAL A 239 14.83 -18.51 2.05
N ILE A 240 13.75 -19.18 1.64
CA ILE A 240 12.41 -18.61 1.50
C ILE A 240 11.43 -19.43 2.33
N ASP A 241 10.99 -18.88 3.47
CA ASP A 241 10.14 -19.59 4.42
C ASP A 241 8.65 -19.52 4.07
N THR A 242 8.18 -18.35 3.66
CA THR A 242 6.76 -18.10 3.36
C THR A 242 6.59 -17.43 2.02
N VAL A 243 5.59 -17.88 1.25
CA VAL A 243 5.34 -17.41 -0.11
C VAL A 243 3.94 -16.82 -0.21
N GLU A 244 3.85 -15.62 -0.76
CA GLU A 244 2.62 -14.89 -1.03
C GLU A 244 2.17 -15.19 -2.47
N LEU A 245 1.02 -15.85 -2.62
CA LEU A 245 0.40 -16.16 -3.91
C LEU A 245 -0.51 -15.01 -4.33
N VAL A 246 -0.12 -14.27 -5.36
CA VAL A 246 -0.86 -13.12 -5.89
C VAL A 246 -1.58 -13.50 -7.18
N TYR A 247 -2.89 -13.27 -7.22
CA TYR A 247 -3.74 -13.67 -8.36
C TYR A 247 -4.90 -12.69 -8.64
N PRO A 248 -5.41 -12.65 -9.89
CA PRO A 248 -6.56 -11.85 -10.28
C PRO A 248 -7.87 -12.42 -9.71
N PRO A 249 -8.94 -11.60 -9.57
CA PRO A 249 -10.20 -12.04 -8.97
C PRO A 249 -10.83 -13.28 -9.63
N VAL A 250 -10.63 -13.46 -10.94
CA VAL A 250 -11.16 -14.61 -11.70
C VAL A 250 -10.60 -15.95 -11.20
N LEU A 251 -9.38 -15.95 -10.66
CA LEU A 251 -8.72 -17.16 -10.14
C LEU A 251 -8.99 -17.41 -8.65
N GLU A 252 -9.81 -16.59 -7.98
CA GLU A 252 -10.07 -16.70 -6.55
C GLU A 252 -10.64 -18.06 -6.17
N VAL A 253 -11.66 -18.54 -6.90
CA VAL A 253 -12.28 -19.83 -6.63
C VAL A 253 -11.27 -20.97 -6.84
N THR A 254 -10.47 -20.91 -7.90
CA THR A 254 -9.43 -21.90 -8.17
C THR A 254 -8.35 -21.91 -7.08
N ALA A 255 -7.87 -20.74 -6.66
CA ALA A 255 -6.89 -20.62 -5.59
C ALA A 255 -7.43 -21.15 -4.26
N GLN A 256 -8.67 -20.79 -3.90
CA GLN A 256 -9.31 -21.28 -2.67
C GLN A 256 -9.53 -22.79 -2.70
N ASN A 257 -9.93 -23.35 -3.84
CA ASN A 257 -10.10 -24.80 -4.00
C ASN A 257 -8.76 -25.54 -3.81
N ILE A 258 -7.67 -25.00 -4.36
CA ILE A 258 -6.33 -25.58 -4.19
C ILE A 258 -5.86 -25.48 -2.72
N LEU A 259 -6.00 -24.32 -2.09
CA LEU A 259 -5.50 -24.08 -0.72
C LEU A 259 -6.35 -24.74 0.36
N ASN A 260 -7.66 -24.92 0.14
CA ASN A 260 -8.57 -25.55 1.09
C ASN A 260 -8.86 -27.02 0.79
N ALA A 261 -8.26 -27.59 -0.26
CA ALA A 261 -8.34 -29.03 -0.50
C ALA A 261 -7.87 -29.80 0.73
N ILE A 262 -8.61 -30.83 1.14
CA ILE A 262 -8.22 -31.67 2.30
C ILE A 262 -7.05 -32.58 1.90
N THR A 263 -7.11 -33.09 0.68
CA THR A 263 -6.10 -33.98 0.10
C THR A 263 -5.67 -33.50 -1.29
N ILE A 264 -4.40 -33.71 -1.61
CA ILE A 264 -3.83 -33.46 -2.93
C ILE A 264 -3.48 -34.81 -3.53
N GLU A 265 -3.96 -35.09 -4.74
CA GLU A 265 -3.50 -36.24 -5.52
C GLU A 265 -2.20 -35.87 -6.25
N ALA A 266 -1.06 -36.33 -5.72
CA ALA A 266 0.21 -36.23 -6.42
C ALA A 266 0.40 -37.46 -7.32
N THR A 267 0.74 -37.24 -8.59
CA THR A 267 1.14 -38.34 -9.47
C THR A 267 2.61 -38.64 -9.26
N GLU A 268 2.94 -39.89 -8.93
CA GLU A 268 4.32 -40.32 -8.72
C GLU A 268 5.15 -40.19 -10.01
N LYS A 269 6.24 -39.42 -9.98
CA LYS A 269 7.14 -39.23 -11.13
C LYS A 269 8.08 -40.44 -11.22
N GLY A 270 7.68 -41.49 -11.96
CA GLY A 270 8.59 -42.60 -12.30
C GLY A 270 8.04 -44.04 -12.27
N GLY A 271 6.73 -44.27 -12.13
CA GLY A 271 6.13 -45.62 -12.20
C GLY A 271 5.37 -45.88 -13.50
N THR A 272 5.49 -47.07 -14.08
CA THR A 272 4.80 -47.53 -15.31
C THR A 272 3.25 -47.53 -15.22
N SER A 273 2.70 -47.20 -14.05
CA SER A 273 1.30 -46.83 -13.86
C SER A 273 1.27 -45.62 -12.94
N ALA A 274 0.57 -44.56 -13.34
CA ALA A 274 0.36 -43.35 -12.56
C ALA A 274 -0.37 -43.66 -11.24
N ARG A 275 0.38 -44.06 -10.21
CA ARG A 275 -0.13 -44.18 -8.85
C ARG A 275 -0.40 -42.77 -8.34
N LYS A 276 -1.66 -42.53 -7.97
CA LYS A 276 -2.11 -41.31 -7.32
C LYS A 276 -1.87 -41.48 -5.82
N LEU A 277 -0.92 -40.73 -5.28
CA LEU A 277 -0.71 -40.64 -3.84
C LEU A 277 -1.58 -39.52 -3.31
N THR A 278 -2.46 -39.85 -2.37
CA THR A 278 -3.31 -38.89 -1.67
C THR A 278 -2.54 -38.34 -0.46
N LEU A 279 -2.00 -37.14 -0.60
CA LEU A 279 -1.23 -36.46 0.45
C LEU A 279 -2.11 -35.45 1.19
N GLN A 280 -1.80 -35.16 2.45
CA GLN A 280 -2.39 -34.02 3.16
C GLN A 280 -1.94 -32.72 2.48
N ASN A 281 -2.84 -31.73 2.42
CA ASN A 281 -2.54 -30.45 1.79
C ASN A 281 -1.50 -29.64 2.56
N TRP A 282 -0.25 -29.70 2.11
CA TRP A 282 0.88 -28.92 2.62
C TRP A 282 0.92 -27.48 2.06
N MET A 283 0.22 -27.21 0.94
CA MET A 283 0.21 -25.90 0.29
C MET A 283 -0.45 -24.84 1.17
N LYS A 284 -1.42 -25.23 2.01
CA LYS A 284 -2.10 -24.32 2.94
C LYS A 284 -1.14 -23.64 3.93
N THR A 285 -0.08 -24.34 4.35
CA THR A 285 0.89 -23.80 5.32
C THR A 285 1.94 -22.92 4.64
N THR A 286 2.22 -23.18 3.36
CA THR A 286 3.32 -22.54 2.62
C THR A 286 2.87 -21.27 1.90
N PHE A 287 1.67 -21.28 1.33
CA PHE A 287 1.14 -20.20 0.50
C PHE A 287 0.09 -19.36 1.22
N ARG A 288 0.24 -18.04 1.13
CA ARG A 288 -0.75 -17.07 1.58
C ARG A 288 -1.45 -16.42 0.38
N PRO A 289 -2.78 -16.56 0.25
CA PRO A 289 -3.50 -16.03 -0.90
C PRO A 289 -3.71 -14.52 -0.81
N ASN A 290 -3.34 -13.79 -1.87
CA ASN A 290 -3.56 -12.37 -2.04
C ASN A 290 -4.32 -12.09 -3.35
N LYS A 291 -5.54 -11.57 -3.22
CA LYS A 291 -6.36 -11.19 -4.36
C LYS A 291 -6.04 -9.75 -4.80
N ASN A 292 -5.51 -9.59 -6.00
CA ASN A 292 -5.21 -8.28 -6.57
C ASN A 292 -6.16 -7.95 -7.74
N ALA A 293 -7.08 -7.02 -7.51
CA ALA A 293 -8.08 -6.61 -8.50
C ALA A 293 -7.51 -5.77 -9.67
N TYR A 294 -6.27 -5.27 -9.56
CA TYR A 294 -5.65 -4.44 -10.58
C TYR A 294 -4.94 -5.22 -11.68
N ILE A 295 -4.61 -6.50 -11.47
CA ILE A 295 -3.95 -7.34 -12.48
C ILE A 295 -4.69 -7.30 -13.83
N PRO A 296 -6.01 -7.58 -13.91
CA PRO A 296 -6.73 -7.53 -15.20
C PRO A 296 -6.87 -6.12 -15.78
N ILE A 297 -6.72 -5.08 -14.94
CA ILE A 297 -6.81 -3.68 -15.38
C ILE A 297 -5.47 -3.22 -15.98
N VAL A 298 -4.34 -3.66 -15.39
CA VAL A 298 -2.99 -3.34 -15.87
C VAL A 298 -2.62 -4.19 -17.07
N ALA A 299 -2.91 -5.49 -17.03
CA ALA A 299 -2.75 -6.42 -18.15
C ALA A 299 -3.94 -6.32 -19.13
N SER A 300 -4.07 -5.14 -19.74
CA SER A 300 -5.21 -4.76 -20.57
C SER A 300 -5.28 -5.46 -21.94
N THR A 301 -4.17 -6.02 -22.41
CA THR A 301 -4.05 -6.57 -23.78
C THR A 301 -4.10 -8.09 -23.78
N ALA A 302 -3.46 -8.76 -22.82
CA ALA A 302 -3.45 -10.21 -22.71
C ALA A 302 -3.19 -10.67 -21.27
N ASN A 303 -3.60 -11.92 -20.97
CA ASN A 303 -3.27 -12.64 -19.74
C ASN A 303 -3.70 -12.00 -18.41
N GLY A 304 -4.55 -10.96 -18.41
CA GLY A 304 -4.98 -10.28 -17.19
C GLY A 304 -5.86 -11.11 -16.25
N ASN A 305 -6.54 -12.13 -16.78
CA ASN A 305 -7.37 -13.03 -15.99
C ASN A 305 -6.67 -14.35 -15.62
N THR A 306 -5.50 -14.61 -16.20
CA THR A 306 -4.80 -15.90 -16.11
C THR A 306 -3.43 -15.79 -15.43
N SER A 307 -2.84 -14.59 -15.38
CA SER A 307 -1.53 -14.37 -14.77
C SER A 307 -1.57 -14.56 -13.26
N TRP A 308 -0.59 -15.26 -12.72
CA TRP A 308 -0.43 -15.45 -11.28
C TRP A 308 1.05 -15.38 -10.90
N PHE A 309 1.31 -15.00 -9.66
CA PHE A 309 2.64 -14.67 -9.18
C PHE A 309 2.87 -15.25 -7.78
N LEU A 310 4.10 -15.65 -7.51
CA LEU A 310 4.61 -15.97 -6.20
C LEU A 310 5.61 -14.90 -5.80
N PHE A 311 5.49 -14.41 -4.58
CA PHE A 311 6.47 -13.52 -3.97
C PHE A 311 6.98 -14.14 -2.68
N ALA A 312 8.29 -14.08 -2.46
CA ALA A 312 8.84 -14.31 -1.15
C ALA A 312 8.41 -13.18 -0.20
N ASN A 313 8.33 -13.48 1.09
CA ASN A 313 8.02 -12.47 2.10
C ASN A 313 9.04 -11.31 2.06
N PRO A 314 8.58 -10.04 1.93
CA PRO A 314 9.46 -8.88 1.86
C PRO A 314 10.29 -8.64 3.13
N ASP A 315 9.94 -9.24 4.26
CA ASP A 315 10.63 -9.09 5.54
C ASP A 315 11.89 -9.97 5.68
N ASN A 316 12.12 -10.92 4.76
CA ASN A 316 13.29 -11.81 4.77
C ASN A 316 14.61 -11.12 4.35
N GLY A 317 14.73 -9.81 4.53
CA GLY A 317 15.93 -9.02 4.21
C GLY A 317 16.13 -8.72 2.72
N ARG A 318 15.64 -9.58 1.82
CA ARG A 318 15.71 -9.43 0.34
C ARG A 318 14.31 -9.28 -0.27
N PRO A 319 13.76 -8.06 -0.35
CA PRO A 319 12.47 -7.80 -1.00
C PRO A 319 12.53 -7.81 -2.53
N ALA A 320 11.49 -8.31 -3.20
CA ALA A 320 11.38 -8.25 -4.65
C ALA A 320 11.12 -6.82 -5.18
N MET A 321 10.38 -6.01 -4.41
CA MET A 321 9.96 -4.66 -4.78
C MET A 321 9.88 -3.75 -3.55
N GLU A 322 10.07 -2.44 -3.74
CA GLU A 322 9.92 -1.41 -2.70
C GLU A 322 8.89 -0.38 -3.15
N LEU A 323 7.97 -0.05 -2.26
CA LEU A 323 7.12 1.14 -2.37
C LEU A 323 7.54 2.14 -1.29
N GLY A 324 8.18 3.22 -1.72
CA GLY A 324 8.71 4.28 -0.87
C GLY A 324 7.74 5.45 -0.69
N PHE A 325 7.65 5.94 0.55
CA PHE A 325 6.89 7.12 0.93
C PHE A 325 7.80 8.24 1.43
N LEU A 326 7.37 9.50 1.27
CA LEU A 326 8.11 10.63 1.80
C LEU A 326 7.93 10.73 3.33
N ILE A 327 9.03 10.79 4.07
CA ILE A 327 9.03 10.92 5.53
C ILE A 327 8.23 12.17 5.94
N GLY A 328 7.27 11.97 6.85
CA GLY A 328 6.37 13.02 7.31
C GLY A 328 5.16 13.29 6.40
N HIS A 329 5.10 12.66 5.22
CA HIS A 329 4.03 12.78 4.22
C HIS A 329 3.61 11.41 3.67
N GLU A 330 3.55 10.40 4.55
CA GLU A 330 3.23 9.01 4.18
C GLU A 330 1.72 8.78 3.97
N GLU A 331 0.90 9.64 4.55
CA GLU A 331 -0.55 9.62 4.45
C GLU A 331 -1.02 10.69 3.45
N PRO A 332 -2.20 10.53 2.83
CA PRO A 332 -2.75 11.56 1.96
C PRO A 332 -3.12 12.82 2.76
N GLU A 333 -2.81 14.00 2.22
CA GLU A 333 -3.08 15.29 2.85
C GLU A 333 -4.07 16.09 2.00
N ILE A 334 -5.02 16.77 2.65
CA ILE A 334 -5.95 17.69 1.98
C ILE A 334 -5.54 19.15 2.17
N PHE A 335 -5.72 19.92 1.10
CA PHE A 335 -5.56 21.37 1.09
C PHE A 335 -6.84 22.01 0.56
N MET A 336 -7.22 23.14 1.13
CA MET A 336 -8.26 24.02 0.61
C MET A 336 -7.61 25.25 -0.04
N LYS A 337 -8.13 25.69 -1.17
CA LYS A 337 -7.71 26.95 -1.80
C LYS A 337 -8.30 28.11 -0.99
N THR A 338 -7.47 29.08 -0.62
CA THR A 338 -7.93 30.34 -0.03
C THR A 338 -8.76 31.11 -1.06
N PRO A 339 -9.90 31.71 -0.68
CA PRO A 339 -10.67 32.59 -1.55
C PRO A 339 -9.79 33.70 -2.11
N ASN A 340 -9.91 33.98 -3.40
CA ASN A 340 -9.25 35.11 -4.07
C ASN A 340 -10.25 36.23 -4.42
N GLN A 341 -11.44 36.19 -3.82
CA GLN A 341 -12.40 37.28 -3.85
C GLN A 341 -12.64 37.86 -2.47
N THR A 342 -12.92 39.16 -2.43
CA THR A 342 -13.17 39.92 -1.21
C THR A 342 -14.40 40.78 -1.39
N ARG A 343 -15.30 40.78 -0.40
CA ARG A 343 -16.51 41.60 -0.46
C ARG A 343 -16.15 43.08 -0.37
N VAL A 344 -16.87 43.92 -1.12
CA VAL A 344 -16.68 45.39 -1.14
C VAL A 344 -16.90 46.01 0.26
N GLY A 345 -17.68 45.35 1.13
CA GLY A 345 -17.89 45.74 2.53
C GLY A 345 -16.79 45.32 3.52
N GLY A 346 -15.71 44.70 3.04
CA GLY A 346 -14.67 44.11 3.88
C GLY A 346 -15.06 42.72 4.41
N GLY A 347 -14.04 41.91 4.68
CA GLY A 347 -14.19 40.50 5.05
C GLY A 347 -13.94 39.55 3.88
N SER A 348 -13.11 38.54 4.13
CA SER A 348 -12.93 37.38 3.26
C SER A 348 -13.35 36.15 4.06
N ASP A 349 -14.44 35.51 3.67
CA ASP A 349 -14.84 34.22 4.23
C ASP A 349 -14.15 33.11 3.45
N ALA A 350 -13.64 32.07 4.13
CA ALA A 350 -13.04 30.90 3.49
C ALA A 350 -13.98 30.25 2.46
N MET A 351 -15.30 30.44 2.62
CA MET A 351 -16.33 29.89 1.73
C MET A 351 -16.74 30.84 0.60
N ASP A 352 -16.15 32.03 0.49
CA ASP A 352 -16.49 32.96 -0.59
C ASP A 352 -16.09 32.37 -1.96
N GLY A 353 -15.08 31.49 -2.06
CA GLY A 353 -14.75 30.78 -3.32
C GLY A 353 -13.82 31.56 -4.26
N ASP A 354 -13.80 31.18 -5.54
CA ASP A 354 -12.92 31.76 -6.56
C ASP A 354 -13.56 32.93 -7.32
N PHE A 355 -12.82 34.02 -7.56
CA PHE A 355 -13.33 35.22 -8.23
C PHE A 355 -13.92 34.99 -9.63
N GLU A 356 -13.42 34.00 -10.38
CA GLU A 356 -13.89 33.76 -11.75
C GLU A 356 -15.08 32.79 -11.81
N THR A 357 -15.22 31.91 -10.82
CA THR A 357 -16.10 30.74 -10.91
C THR A 357 -16.90 30.45 -9.65
N ASP A 358 -16.74 31.27 -8.61
CA ASP A 358 -17.25 31.05 -7.25
C ASP A 358 -16.93 29.66 -6.67
N ALA A 359 -15.91 29.00 -7.21
CA ALA A 359 -15.62 27.61 -6.89
C ALA A 359 -14.78 27.46 -5.62
N ILE A 360 -15.20 26.56 -4.72
CA ILE A 360 -14.37 26.13 -3.58
C ILE A 360 -13.52 24.94 -4.03
N GLU A 361 -12.20 25.12 -4.10
CA GLU A 361 -11.28 24.06 -4.54
C GLU A 361 -10.62 23.33 -3.37
N HIS A 362 -10.71 22.00 -3.38
CA HIS A 362 -9.94 21.12 -2.51
C HIS A 362 -8.92 20.33 -3.33
N LYS A 363 -7.72 20.14 -2.80
CA LYS A 363 -6.64 19.36 -3.41
C LYS A 363 -6.17 18.29 -2.46
N LEU A 364 -6.20 17.04 -2.92
CA LEU A 364 -5.50 15.93 -2.27
C LEU A 364 -4.04 15.88 -2.76
N ARG A 365 -3.10 15.66 -1.86
CA ARG A 365 -1.70 15.35 -2.17
C ARG A 365 -1.32 14.03 -1.49
N HIS A 366 -0.74 13.13 -2.26
CA HIS A 366 -0.19 11.88 -1.75
C HIS A 366 1.13 11.59 -2.46
N VAL A 367 2.14 11.15 -1.72
CA VAL A 367 3.55 11.18 -2.16
C VAL A 367 4.18 9.81 -1.99
N PHE A 368 4.27 9.08 -3.11
CA PHE A 368 4.81 7.73 -3.15
C PHE A 368 5.61 7.50 -4.45
N GLY A 369 6.39 6.43 -4.48
CA GLY A 369 7.16 5.97 -5.62
C GLY A 369 7.72 4.59 -5.31
N GLY A 370 8.42 3.96 -6.24
CA GLY A 370 8.93 2.62 -5.98
C GLY A 370 9.78 2.08 -7.11
N THR A 371 10.39 0.93 -6.85
CA THR A 371 11.19 0.19 -7.82
C THR A 371 11.10 -1.30 -7.58
N ARG A 372 11.43 -2.03 -8.64
CA ARG A 372 11.83 -3.43 -8.56
C ARG A 372 13.23 -3.50 -7.96
N MET A 373 13.44 -4.43 -7.05
CA MET A 373 14.73 -4.78 -6.49
C MET A 373 15.07 -6.18 -6.99
N ASP A 374 15.10 -7.18 -6.11
CA ASP A 374 15.61 -8.51 -6.43
C ASP A 374 14.57 -9.34 -7.22
N PRO A 375 14.80 -9.61 -8.52
CA PRO A 375 13.86 -10.40 -9.32
C PRO A 375 13.84 -11.89 -8.95
N LYS A 376 14.83 -12.38 -8.17
CA LYS A 376 14.88 -13.78 -7.72
C LYS A 376 13.86 -14.08 -6.61
N MET A 377 13.37 -13.03 -5.95
CA MET A 377 12.40 -13.13 -4.85
C MET A 377 10.95 -13.18 -5.34
N THR A 378 10.73 -13.38 -6.63
CA THR A 378 9.42 -13.59 -7.24
C THR A 378 9.49 -14.63 -8.33
N VAL A 379 8.38 -15.31 -8.62
CA VAL A 379 8.20 -16.16 -9.80
C VAL A 379 6.83 -15.87 -10.41
N GLY A 380 6.74 -15.75 -11.73
CA GLY A 380 5.50 -15.44 -12.45
C GLY A 380 5.14 -16.48 -13.52
N SER A 381 3.85 -16.63 -13.76
CA SER A 381 3.29 -17.32 -14.93
C SER A 381 2.19 -16.45 -15.54
N ASN A 382 2.15 -16.35 -16.87
CA ASN A 382 1.05 -15.64 -17.55
C ASN A 382 -0.22 -16.51 -17.69
N GLY A 383 -0.13 -17.81 -17.37
CA GLY A 383 -1.24 -18.76 -17.40
C GLY A 383 -1.73 -19.16 -18.80
N SER A 384 -0.98 -18.89 -19.87
CA SER A 384 -1.36 -19.23 -21.24
C SER A 384 -1.23 -20.73 -21.57
N GLY A 385 -0.47 -21.50 -20.79
CA GLY A 385 -0.16 -22.90 -21.05
C GLY A 385 0.77 -23.12 -22.25
N SER A 386 1.58 -22.11 -22.60
CA SER A 386 2.52 -22.12 -23.73
C SER A 386 3.98 -22.04 -23.32
#